data_AF-A0A519NKN3-F1
#
_entry.id   AF-A0A519NKN3-F1
#
_cell.length_a   1.000
_cell.length_b   1.000
_cell.length_c   1.000
_cell.angle_alpha   90.00
_cell.angle_beta   90.00
_cell.angle_gamma   90.00
#
_symmetry.space_group_name_H-M   'P 1'
#
loop_
_entity.id
_entity.type
_entity.pdbx_description
1 polymer ?
#
loop_
_entity_poly.entity_id
_entity_poly.type
_entity_poly.pdbx_seq_one_letter_code
_entity_poly.pdbx_strand_id
1 'polypeptide(L)'
;MLSEFPFLQSARAIHLKGLYNLDSFRYNTELKKTAAYTTDRSVLFDFITTEQFQSIELNLFEENEKQVDEIFVSSEVVSPPIDKLEESIKLTIKEAMPEPEPEIAPELVVKELNSETEKPSEAVQEAEKIEGKLEIGKPLEFVQGEKHSFQEWLQLSKLSPIVREDEPESVKTEAPKSKQEEIIDKFIETNPKIVPVRNMPQPPANIEKPASDTSYLMTETLAKVYLEQKKYQKAIQA
;
A
#
# COMPACT_ATOMS: atom_id res chain seq x y z
N MET A 1 18.23 -15.11 -3.40
CA MET A 1 17.63 -14.36 -4.52
C MET A 1 17.37 -12.88 -4.21
N LEU A 2 16.35 -12.46 -3.43
CA LEU A 2 16.08 -11.02 -3.19
C LEU A 2 17.17 -10.29 -2.37
N SER A 3 17.90 -11.02 -1.55
CA SER A 3 19.09 -10.53 -0.84
C SER A 3 20.28 -10.31 -1.77
N GLU A 4 20.44 -11.16 -2.78
CA GLU A 4 21.55 -11.14 -3.74
C GLU A 4 21.29 -10.13 -4.86
N PHE A 5 20.03 -9.94 -5.25
CA PHE A 5 19.61 -9.00 -6.29
C PHE A 5 18.56 -8.02 -5.76
N PRO A 6 18.95 -7.03 -4.92
CA PRO A 6 18.00 -6.12 -4.29
C PRO A 6 17.23 -5.22 -5.27
N PHE A 7 17.79 -4.96 -6.45
CA PHE A 7 17.19 -4.05 -7.45
C PHE A 7 16.36 -4.79 -8.51
N LEU A 8 16.17 -6.11 -8.39
CA LEU A 8 15.36 -6.89 -9.32
C LEU A 8 13.86 -6.64 -9.07
N GLN A 9 13.31 -5.64 -9.76
CA GLN A 9 11.94 -5.15 -9.58
C GLN A 9 10.88 -6.21 -9.84
N SER A 10 11.02 -6.99 -10.91
CA SER A 10 10.08 -8.05 -11.29
C SER A 10 9.98 -9.13 -10.21
N ALA A 11 11.11 -9.60 -9.69
CA ALA A 11 11.12 -10.59 -8.60
C ALA A 11 10.47 -10.05 -7.32
N ARG A 12 10.65 -8.76 -7.01
CA ARG A 12 9.96 -8.12 -5.88
C ARG A 12 8.46 -8.03 -6.08
N ALA A 13 8.00 -7.65 -7.27
CA ALA A 13 6.58 -7.58 -7.59
C ALA A 13 5.91 -8.97 -7.49
N ILE A 14 6.55 -10.02 -8.00
CA ILE A 14 6.07 -11.40 -7.88
C ILE A 14 6.01 -11.84 -6.41
N HIS A 15 7.09 -11.61 -5.66
CA HIS A 15 7.13 -11.94 -4.23
C HIS A 15 6.03 -11.19 -3.45
N LEU A 16 5.82 -9.92 -3.76
CA LEU A 16 4.78 -9.09 -3.15
C LEU A 16 3.37 -9.64 -3.45
N LYS A 17 3.10 -10.05 -4.70
CA LYS A 17 1.82 -10.68 -5.07
C LYS A 17 1.62 -12.02 -4.37
N GLY A 18 2.69 -12.82 -4.24
CA GLY A 18 2.64 -14.06 -3.46
C GLY A 18 2.28 -13.81 -1.99
N LEU A 19 2.87 -12.80 -1.37
CA LEU A 19 2.54 -12.41 0.01
C LEU A 19 1.11 -11.90 0.16
N TYR A 20 0.60 -11.17 -0.83
CA TYR A 20 -0.79 -10.70 -0.87
C TYR A 20 -1.77 -11.87 -0.91
N ASN A 21 -1.57 -12.82 -1.82
CA ASN A 21 -2.45 -13.98 -1.98
C ASN A 21 -2.44 -14.92 -0.77
N LEU A 22 -1.39 -14.87 0.05
CA LEU A 22 -1.26 -15.65 1.28
C LEU A 22 -1.77 -14.90 2.52
N ASP A 23 -2.37 -13.72 2.36
CA ASP A 23 -2.78 -12.82 3.43
C ASP A 23 -1.68 -12.61 4.50
N SER A 24 -0.43 -12.53 4.05
CA SER A 24 0.70 -12.48 4.97
C SER A 24 0.82 -11.10 5.61
N PHE A 25 0.94 -11.05 6.94
CA PHE A 25 1.25 -9.83 7.70
C PHE A 25 2.55 -9.14 7.25
N ARG A 26 3.44 -9.86 6.56
CA ARG A 26 4.68 -9.30 6.00
C ARG A 26 4.45 -8.47 4.75
N TYR A 27 3.27 -8.59 4.10
CA TYR A 27 2.92 -7.88 2.88
C TYR A 27 3.18 -6.37 2.99
N ASN A 28 2.65 -5.71 4.01
CA ASN A 28 2.80 -4.26 4.19
C ASN A 28 4.27 -3.83 4.37
N THR A 29 5.09 -4.67 5.00
CA THR A 29 6.52 -4.38 5.18
C THR A 29 7.28 -4.53 3.87
N GLU A 30 6.98 -5.58 3.10
CA GLU A 30 7.59 -5.80 1.78
C GLU A 30 7.06 -4.85 0.71
N LEU A 31 5.81 -4.37 0.82
CA LEU A 31 5.24 -3.33 -0.03
C LEU A 31 6.04 -2.03 0.12
N LYS A 32 6.34 -1.62 1.35
CA LYS A 32 7.18 -0.44 1.63
C LYS A 32 8.57 -0.56 1.02
N LYS A 33 9.20 -1.73 1.17
CA LYS A 33 10.51 -1.99 0.56
C LYS A 33 10.42 -1.97 -0.96
N THR A 34 9.45 -2.66 -1.53
CA THR A 34 9.25 -2.73 -2.99
C THR A 34 9.02 -1.35 -3.57
N ALA A 35 8.17 -0.52 -2.94
CA ALA A 35 7.92 0.86 -3.34
C ALA A 35 9.16 1.79 -3.28
N ALA A 36 10.20 1.42 -2.52
CA ALA A 36 11.49 2.11 -2.50
C ALA A 36 12.40 1.67 -3.66
N TYR A 37 12.30 0.41 -4.10
CA TYR A 37 13.10 -0.15 -5.18
C TYR A 37 12.43 -0.05 -6.57
N THR A 38 11.14 0.27 -6.65
CA THR A 38 10.44 0.52 -7.92
C THR A 38 10.72 1.92 -8.44
N THR A 39 10.91 2.02 -9.76
CA THR A 39 11.15 3.28 -10.48
C THR A 39 9.87 4.09 -10.63
N ASP A 40 8.78 3.46 -11.06
CA ASP A 40 7.45 4.07 -11.15
C ASP A 40 6.51 3.48 -10.11
N ARG A 41 6.02 4.32 -9.20
CA ARG A 41 5.07 3.92 -8.15
C ARG A 41 3.64 3.82 -8.67
N SER A 42 3.32 4.47 -9.79
CA SER A 42 2.01 4.39 -10.43
C SER A 42 1.79 2.98 -10.96
N VAL A 43 2.79 2.44 -11.67
CA VAL A 43 2.77 1.04 -12.15
C VAL A 43 2.66 0.04 -10.99
N LEU A 44 3.38 0.28 -9.88
CA LEU A 44 3.25 -0.57 -8.69
C LEU A 44 1.86 -0.46 -8.07
N PHE A 45 1.30 0.74 -7.98
CA PHE A 45 -0.05 0.98 -7.46
C PHE A 45 -1.10 0.28 -8.33
N ASP A 46 -1.00 0.42 -9.65
CA ASP A 46 -1.89 -0.27 -10.59
C ASP A 46 -1.75 -1.80 -10.45
N PHE A 47 -0.53 -2.31 -10.26
CA PHE A 47 -0.26 -3.73 -10.03
C PHE A 47 -0.89 -4.29 -8.75
N ILE A 48 -0.87 -3.54 -7.65
CA ILE A 48 -1.43 -4.02 -6.36
C ILE A 48 -2.94 -3.78 -6.24
N THR A 49 -3.49 -2.79 -6.96
CA THR A 49 -4.92 -2.47 -6.93
C THR A 49 -5.73 -3.23 -7.97
N THR A 50 -5.10 -3.68 -9.05
CA THR A 50 -5.78 -4.46 -10.09
C THR A 50 -5.74 -5.95 -9.76
N GLU A 51 -6.88 -6.60 -9.89
CA GLU A 51 -6.98 -8.05 -9.67
C GLU A 51 -6.32 -8.84 -10.81
N GLN A 52 -6.58 -8.44 -12.06
CA GLN A 52 -6.05 -9.07 -13.27
C GLN A 52 -4.84 -8.29 -13.79
N PHE A 53 -3.72 -8.97 -13.99
CA PHE A 53 -2.57 -8.37 -14.66
C PHE A 53 -2.96 -8.04 -16.11
N GLN A 54 -3.10 -6.76 -16.42
CA GLN A 54 -3.13 -6.33 -17.81
C GLN A 54 -1.72 -6.55 -18.34
N SER A 55 -1.53 -7.58 -19.18
CA SER A 55 -0.30 -7.72 -19.96
C SER A 55 -0.09 -6.39 -20.67
N ILE A 56 0.95 -5.66 -20.26
CA ILE A 56 1.30 -4.38 -20.87
C ILE A 56 1.34 -4.63 -22.36
N GLU A 57 0.40 -4.00 -23.08
CA GLU A 57 0.51 -3.76 -24.50
C GLU A 57 0.59 -5.01 -25.40
N LEU A 58 -0.18 -6.07 -25.14
CA LEU A 58 -0.30 -7.18 -26.11
C LEU A 58 -0.70 -6.65 -27.50
N ASN A 59 -1.67 -5.74 -27.54
CA ASN A 59 -2.13 -5.10 -28.78
C ASN A 59 -1.04 -4.26 -29.47
N LEU A 60 -0.20 -3.57 -28.68
CA LEU A 60 0.87 -2.70 -29.18
C LEU A 60 2.07 -3.55 -29.64
N PHE A 61 2.35 -4.66 -28.96
CA PHE A 61 3.31 -5.67 -29.40
C PHE A 61 2.86 -6.33 -30.71
N GLU A 62 1.60 -6.77 -30.79
CA GLU A 62 1.01 -7.32 -32.02
C GLU A 62 1.03 -6.31 -33.18
N GLU A 63 0.82 -5.02 -32.91
CA GLU A 63 0.92 -3.97 -33.92
C GLU A 63 2.38 -3.77 -34.38
N ASN A 64 3.33 -3.77 -33.45
CA ASN A 64 4.76 -3.69 -33.77
C ASN A 64 5.25 -4.94 -34.53
N GLU A 65 4.79 -6.15 -34.19
CA GLU A 65 5.12 -7.37 -34.95
C GLU A 65 4.59 -7.29 -36.38
N LYS A 66 3.33 -6.87 -36.57
CA LYS A 66 2.76 -6.65 -37.91
C LYS A 66 3.57 -5.64 -38.72
N GLN A 67 4.03 -4.56 -38.09
CA GLN A 67 4.89 -3.58 -38.74
C GLN A 67 6.26 -4.17 -39.12
N VAL A 68 6.87 -4.99 -38.26
CA VAL A 68 8.16 -5.65 -38.55
C VAL A 68 8.04 -6.65 -39.71
N ASP A 69 6.95 -7.42 -39.76
CA ASP A 69 6.68 -8.36 -40.86
C ASP A 69 6.47 -7.66 -42.21
N GLU A 70 5.96 -6.43 -42.20
CA GLU A 70 5.76 -5.61 -43.40
C GLU A 70 7.08 -4.97 -43.91
N ILE A 71 8.13 -4.93 -43.09
CA ILE A 71 9.45 -4.47 -43.53
C ILE A 71 10.05 -5.52 -44.46
N PHE A 72 10.02 -5.25 -45.76
CA PHE A 72 10.72 -6.05 -46.75
C PHE A 72 12.24 -5.86 -46.62
N VAL A 73 12.88 -6.70 -45.80
CA VAL A 73 14.33 -6.77 -45.70
C VAL A 73 14.86 -7.51 -46.93
N SER A 74 15.31 -6.75 -47.93
CA SER A 74 16.15 -7.29 -49.01
C SER A 74 17.51 -7.64 -48.40
N SER A 75 17.64 -8.88 -47.93
CA SER A 75 18.96 -9.43 -47.60
C SER A 75 19.65 -9.81 -48.91
N GLU A 76 20.66 -9.03 -49.31
CA GLU A 76 21.62 -9.52 -50.28
C GLU A 76 22.50 -10.55 -49.56
N VAL A 77 22.15 -11.83 -49.74
CA VAL A 77 22.97 -12.95 -49.28
C VAL A 77 24.22 -12.97 -50.14
N VAL A 78 25.26 -12.25 -49.72
CA VAL A 78 26.62 -12.55 -50.16
C VAL A 78 26.97 -13.90 -49.55
N SER A 79 26.69 -14.99 -50.26
CA SER A 79 27.27 -16.28 -49.94
C SER A 79 28.77 -16.17 -50.23
N PRO A 80 29.69 -16.23 -49.24
CA PRO A 80 31.06 -16.58 -49.58
C PRO A 80 31.03 -17.93 -50.30
N PRO A 81 31.88 -18.16 -51.32
CA PRO A 81 31.90 -19.41 -52.05
C PRO A 81 32.07 -20.57 -51.06
N ILE A 82 31.09 -21.46 -51.04
CA ILE A 82 31.06 -22.60 -50.11
C ILE A 82 32.16 -23.57 -50.55
N ASP A 83 33.17 -23.75 -49.72
CA ASP A 83 34.18 -24.79 -49.91
C ASP A 83 33.52 -26.16 -49.74
N LYS A 84 33.57 -27.00 -50.78
CA LYS A 84 33.01 -28.37 -50.83
C LYS A 84 33.40 -29.26 -49.63
N LEU A 85 34.46 -28.88 -48.92
CA LEU A 85 34.94 -29.54 -47.71
C LEU A 85 33.94 -29.40 -46.55
N GLU A 86 33.30 -28.24 -46.37
CA GLU A 86 32.40 -28.00 -45.23
C GLU A 86 31.10 -28.82 -45.34
N GLU A 87 30.60 -29.03 -46.56
CA GLU A 87 29.43 -29.89 -46.81
C GLU A 87 29.74 -31.36 -46.51
N SER A 88 30.94 -31.82 -46.85
CA SER A 88 31.38 -33.19 -46.55
C SER A 88 31.51 -33.44 -45.05
N ILE A 89 32.02 -32.46 -44.29
CA ILE A 89 32.15 -32.54 -42.83
C ILE A 89 30.76 -32.57 -42.15
N LYS A 90 29.80 -31.75 -42.62
CA LYS A 90 28.43 -31.75 -42.09
C LYS A 90 27.71 -33.08 -42.32
N LEU A 91 27.92 -33.73 -43.46
CA LEU A 91 27.36 -35.05 -43.74
C LEU A 91 27.95 -36.13 -42.84
N THR A 92 29.27 -36.12 -42.62
CA THR A 92 29.93 -37.08 -41.70
C THR A 92 29.51 -36.89 -40.25
N ILE A 93 29.32 -35.66 -39.77
CA ILE A 93 28.85 -35.41 -38.39
C ILE A 93 27.41 -35.87 -38.20
N LYS A 94 26.54 -35.68 -39.21
CA LYS A 94 25.15 -36.12 -39.17
C LYS A 94 25.01 -37.64 -39.14
N GLU A 95 25.92 -38.35 -39.80
CA GLU A 95 25.96 -39.82 -39.82
C GLU A 95 26.60 -40.43 -38.55
N ALA A 96 27.37 -39.63 -37.79
CA ALA A 96 28.06 -40.06 -36.58
C ALA A 96 27.31 -39.79 -35.26
N MET A 97 26.13 -39.15 -35.29
CA MET A 97 25.32 -38.95 -34.09
C MET A 97 24.39 -40.15 -33.83
N PRO A 98 24.52 -40.86 -32.68
CA PRO A 98 23.55 -41.90 -32.30
C PRO A 98 22.21 -41.26 -31.93
N GLU A 99 21.11 -41.88 -32.38
CA GLU A 99 19.74 -41.45 -32.07
C GLU A 99 19.48 -41.42 -30.55
N PRO A 100 18.76 -40.42 -30.02
CA PRO A 100 18.40 -40.38 -28.61
C PRO A 100 17.21 -41.30 -28.30
N GLU A 101 17.41 -42.21 -27.33
CA GLU A 101 16.36 -42.99 -26.67
C GLU A 101 15.35 -42.07 -25.95
N PRO A 102 14.07 -42.50 -25.81
CA PRO A 102 13.02 -41.66 -25.22
C PRO A 102 13.19 -41.46 -23.70
N GLU A 103 13.12 -40.20 -23.27
CA GLU A 103 13.19 -39.74 -21.89
C GLU A 103 11.97 -40.19 -21.06
N ILE A 104 12.24 -40.77 -19.88
CA ILE A 104 11.26 -41.17 -18.88
C ILE A 104 11.00 -39.98 -17.95
N ALA A 105 9.76 -39.52 -17.86
CA ALA A 105 9.34 -38.47 -16.93
C ALA A 105 9.34 -38.94 -15.46
N PRO A 106 9.81 -38.13 -14.48
CA PRO A 106 9.63 -38.44 -13.07
C PRO A 106 8.35 -37.83 -12.49
N GLU A 107 7.46 -38.70 -12.02
CA GLU A 107 6.22 -38.39 -11.31
C GLU A 107 6.50 -38.03 -9.83
N LEU A 108 5.91 -36.92 -9.36
CA LEU A 108 6.07 -36.36 -8.02
C LEU A 108 5.25 -37.15 -6.99
N VAL A 109 5.93 -37.77 -6.04
CA VAL A 109 5.33 -38.45 -4.88
C VAL A 109 5.04 -37.41 -3.78
N VAL A 110 3.76 -37.14 -3.52
CA VAL A 110 3.31 -36.37 -2.36
C VAL A 110 3.05 -37.36 -1.22
N LYS A 111 3.92 -37.35 -0.20
CA LYS A 111 3.68 -38.00 1.09
C LYS A 111 3.00 -37.00 2.02
N GLU A 112 1.71 -37.19 2.25
CA GLU A 112 0.99 -36.54 3.34
C GLU A 112 1.52 -37.06 4.69
N LEU A 113 1.90 -36.14 5.57
CA LEU A 113 2.33 -36.40 6.93
C LEU A 113 1.22 -35.91 7.87
N ASN A 114 0.51 -36.87 8.48
CA ASN A 114 -0.40 -36.65 9.58
C ASN A 114 0.34 -36.07 10.79
N SER A 115 -0.23 -35.04 11.41
CA SER A 115 0.04 -34.69 12.81
C SER A 115 -1.28 -34.42 13.52
N GLU A 116 -1.65 -35.35 14.40
CA GLU A 116 -2.74 -35.22 15.35
C GLU A 116 -2.32 -34.37 16.57
N THR A 117 -3.30 -33.59 17.04
CA THR A 117 -3.57 -33.18 18.43
C THR A 117 -2.61 -32.21 19.11
N GLU A 118 -3.10 -31.00 19.45
CA GLU A 118 -3.21 -30.51 20.85
C GLU A 118 -4.36 -29.48 20.97
N LYS A 119 -5.17 -29.61 22.03
CA LYS A 119 -6.28 -28.69 22.40
C LYS A 119 -5.76 -27.33 22.89
N PRO A 120 -6.51 -26.24 22.67
CA PRO A 120 -6.46 -25.12 23.61
C PRO A 120 -7.84 -24.63 24.13
N SER A 121 -7.81 -24.39 25.44
CA SER A 121 -8.64 -23.54 26.32
C SER A 121 -9.62 -22.54 25.67
N GLU A 122 -10.82 -22.45 26.26
CA GLU A 122 -11.92 -21.52 25.92
C GLU A 122 -11.55 -20.02 25.90
N ALA A 123 -10.42 -19.61 26.50
CA ALA A 123 -9.93 -18.22 26.43
C ALA A 123 -9.26 -17.86 25.09
N VAL A 124 -8.80 -18.85 24.31
CA VAL A 124 -8.16 -18.66 22.99
C VAL A 124 -9.21 -18.52 21.89
N GLN A 125 -10.35 -19.19 22.02
CA GLN A 125 -11.41 -19.21 21.01
C GLN A 125 -12.12 -17.86 20.88
N GLU A 126 -12.23 -17.09 21.97
CA GLU A 126 -12.79 -15.75 21.92
C GLU A 126 -11.82 -14.75 21.30
N ALA A 127 -10.50 -14.88 21.56
CA ALA A 127 -9.46 -14.07 20.93
C ALA A 127 -9.34 -14.33 19.42
N GLU A 128 -9.28 -15.60 18.97
CA GLU A 128 -9.21 -15.93 17.53
C GLU A 128 -10.44 -15.45 16.76
N LYS A 129 -11.62 -15.50 17.39
CA LYS A 129 -12.89 -15.04 16.78
C LYS A 129 -12.99 -13.51 16.71
N ILE A 130 -12.37 -12.80 17.67
CA ILE A 130 -12.26 -11.33 17.65
C ILE A 130 -11.18 -10.89 16.64
N GLU A 131 -10.04 -11.58 16.57
CA GLU A 131 -8.97 -11.31 15.61
C GLU A 131 -9.42 -11.53 14.16
N GLY A 132 -10.19 -12.59 13.90
CA GLY A 132 -10.79 -12.83 12.58
C GLY A 132 -11.82 -11.77 12.18
N LYS A 133 -12.52 -11.17 13.15
CA LYS A 133 -13.49 -10.10 12.91
C LYS A 133 -12.83 -8.73 12.70
N LEU A 134 -11.64 -8.53 13.27
CA LEU A 134 -10.84 -7.32 13.14
C LEU A 134 -9.77 -7.40 12.02
N GLU A 135 -9.66 -8.55 11.36
CA GLU A 135 -8.76 -8.80 10.25
C GLU A 135 -7.29 -8.52 10.58
N ILE A 136 -6.87 -8.90 11.78
CA ILE A 136 -5.51 -8.68 12.25
C ILE A 136 -4.49 -9.40 11.35
N GLY A 137 -3.49 -8.66 10.88
CA GLY A 137 -2.41 -9.21 10.06
C GLY A 137 -2.73 -9.42 8.58
N LYS A 138 -3.97 -9.19 8.14
CA LYS A 138 -4.28 -9.18 6.71
C LYS A 138 -3.62 -7.97 6.02
N PRO A 139 -3.24 -8.11 4.73
CA PRO A 139 -2.87 -6.98 3.89
C PRO A 139 -3.86 -5.82 3.99
N LEU A 140 -3.37 -4.58 3.93
CA LEU A 140 -4.26 -3.42 3.78
C LEU A 140 -4.84 -3.43 2.37
N GLU A 141 -6.16 -3.25 2.26
CA GLU A 141 -6.84 -3.11 0.98
C GLU A 141 -6.62 -1.68 0.44
N PHE A 142 -6.36 -1.60 -0.86
CA PHE A 142 -6.17 -0.34 -1.57
C PHE A 142 -7.21 -0.22 -2.68
N VAL A 143 -7.95 0.88 -2.71
CA VAL A 143 -8.95 1.13 -3.75
C VAL A 143 -8.33 2.03 -4.83
N GLN A 144 -8.56 1.73 -6.12
CA GLN A 144 -8.02 2.56 -7.22
C GLN A 144 -8.46 4.03 -7.16
N GLY A 145 -9.65 4.29 -6.60
CA GLY A 145 -10.18 5.64 -6.39
C GLY A 145 -9.55 6.40 -5.22
N GLU A 146 -8.74 5.73 -4.39
CA GLU A 146 -8.10 6.31 -3.21
C GLU A 146 -6.81 7.05 -3.60
N LYS A 147 -6.95 8.08 -4.44
CA LYS A 147 -5.86 8.98 -4.82
C LYS A 147 -5.88 10.21 -3.91
N HIS A 148 -5.81 9.99 -2.61
CA HIS A 148 -5.76 11.11 -1.68
C HIS A 148 -4.43 11.83 -1.82
N SER A 149 -4.49 13.05 -2.34
CA SER A 149 -3.32 13.91 -2.37
C SER A 149 -2.96 14.30 -0.93
N PHE A 150 -1.68 14.50 -0.65
CA PHE A 150 -1.22 14.99 0.65
C PHE A 150 -1.98 16.25 1.11
N GLN A 151 -2.41 17.09 0.16
CA GLN A 151 -3.21 18.28 0.41
C GLN A 151 -4.63 17.96 0.89
N GLU A 152 -5.25 16.90 0.36
CA GLU A 152 -6.56 16.40 0.79
C GLU A 152 -6.48 15.80 2.19
N TRP A 153 -5.37 15.10 2.49
CA TRP A 153 -5.08 14.64 3.85
C TRP A 153 -4.87 15.81 4.83
N LEU A 154 -4.28 16.91 4.37
CA LEU A 154 -4.21 18.17 5.09
C LEU A 154 -5.58 18.86 5.25
N GLN A 155 -6.53 18.67 4.34
CA GLN A 155 -7.89 19.22 4.46
C GLN A 155 -8.72 18.46 5.48
N LEU A 156 -8.51 17.15 5.57
CA LEU A 156 -9.02 16.34 6.67
C LEU A 156 -8.47 16.78 8.02
N SER A 157 -7.54 17.74 8.14
CA SER A 157 -7.13 18.40 9.40
C SER A 157 -7.94 19.65 9.78
N LYS A 158 -8.75 20.16 8.84
CA LYS A 158 -9.42 21.47 8.93
C LYS A 158 -10.93 21.35 9.17
N LEU A 159 -11.49 20.15 9.30
CA LEU A 159 -12.91 20.00 9.56
C LEU A 159 -13.20 20.47 10.98
N SER A 160 -14.20 21.33 11.13
CA SER A 160 -14.66 21.79 12.44
C SER A 160 -15.33 20.65 13.19
N PRO A 161 -15.16 20.54 14.53
CA PRO A 161 -15.80 19.51 15.34
C PRO A 161 -17.31 19.44 15.10
N ILE A 162 -17.84 18.22 14.95
CA ILE A 162 -19.28 17.97 14.88
C ILE A 162 -19.86 18.26 16.27
N VAL A 163 -20.72 19.28 16.36
CA VAL A 163 -21.55 19.52 17.54
C VAL A 163 -22.54 18.35 17.59
N ARG A 164 -22.26 17.37 18.46
CA ARG A 164 -23.23 16.34 18.80
C ARG A 164 -24.27 16.99 19.69
N GLU A 165 -25.40 17.36 19.09
CA GLU A 165 -26.59 17.74 19.84
C GLU A 165 -27.16 16.45 20.43
N ASP A 166 -27.06 16.30 21.76
CA ASP A 166 -27.91 15.40 22.50
C ASP A 166 -29.35 15.92 22.32
N GLU A 167 -30.22 15.16 21.64
CA GLU A 167 -31.65 15.46 21.68
C GLU A 167 -32.13 15.38 23.14
N PRO A 168 -32.85 16.42 23.59
CA PRO A 168 -34.30 16.29 23.54
C PRO A 168 -35.03 17.54 23.03
N GLU A 169 -36.04 17.27 22.20
CA GLU A 169 -37.29 18.00 21.96
C GLU A 169 -37.35 19.55 22.14
N SER A 170 -37.69 20.20 21.04
CA SER A 170 -38.63 21.34 20.89
C SER A 170 -38.52 22.56 21.84
N VAL A 171 -38.34 23.75 21.25
CA VAL A 171 -39.29 24.89 21.23
C VAL A 171 -38.55 26.17 20.82
N LYS A 172 -39.13 26.87 19.84
CA LYS A 172 -38.82 28.27 19.51
C LYS A 172 -39.35 29.19 20.61
N THR A 173 -38.51 30.01 21.24
CA THR A 173 -38.93 31.29 21.83
C THR A 173 -37.78 32.29 21.87
N GLU A 174 -38.07 33.52 21.45
CA GLU A 174 -37.21 34.69 21.47
C GLU A 174 -36.88 35.17 22.90
N ALA A 175 -35.71 35.83 23.04
CA ALA A 175 -35.12 36.55 24.21
C ALA A 175 -34.15 35.75 25.10
N PRO A 176 -33.21 36.41 25.82
CA PRO A 176 -32.64 37.76 25.68
C PRO A 176 -31.22 37.69 25.09
N LYS A 177 -30.74 38.78 24.47
CA LYS A 177 -29.33 38.91 24.08
C LYS A 177 -28.45 38.54 25.26
N SER A 178 -27.54 37.61 25.02
CA SER A 178 -26.70 37.04 26.06
C SER A 178 -25.89 38.17 26.73
N LYS A 179 -25.63 38.09 28.04
CA LYS A 179 -24.78 39.07 28.76
C LYS A 179 -23.41 39.29 28.08
N GLN A 180 -22.99 38.34 27.24
CA GLN A 180 -21.80 38.42 26.43
C GLN A 180 -21.92 39.46 25.30
N GLU A 181 -23.08 39.57 24.66
CA GLU A 181 -23.34 40.59 23.64
C GLU A 181 -23.30 42.00 24.24
N GLU A 182 -23.86 42.20 25.44
CA GLU A 182 -23.78 43.50 26.13
C GLU A 182 -22.33 43.88 26.51
N ILE A 183 -21.49 42.91 26.85
CA ILE A 183 -20.07 43.13 27.15
C ILE A 183 -19.31 43.47 25.87
N ILE A 184 -19.64 42.82 24.76
CA ILE A 184 -19.06 43.10 23.45
C ILE A 184 -19.45 44.51 22.99
N ASP A 185 -20.71 44.90 23.09
CA ASP A 185 -21.18 46.25 22.71
C ASP A 185 -20.47 47.33 23.55
N LYS A 186 -20.37 47.12 24.87
CA LYS A 186 -19.58 48.02 25.75
C LYS A 186 -18.10 48.07 25.39
N PHE A 187 -17.52 46.96 24.93
CA PHE A 187 -16.12 46.92 24.52
C PHE A 187 -15.88 47.70 23.22
N ILE A 188 -16.79 47.58 22.25
CA ILE A 188 -16.74 48.34 21.01
C ILE A 188 -16.94 49.85 21.28
N GLU A 189 -17.87 50.22 22.17
CA GLU A 189 -18.09 51.61 22.58
C GLU A 189 -16.87 52.24 23.27
N THR A 190 -16.17 51.46 24.10
CA THR A 190 -15.05 51.98 24.92
C THR A 190 -13.72 52.07 24.17
N ASN A 191 -13.62 51.52 22.95
CA ASN A 191 -12.45 51.51 22.05
C ASN A 191 -11.09 51.70 22.76
N PRO A 192 -10.73 50.78 23.69
CA PRO A 192 -9.59 50.99 24.55
C PRO A 192 -8.28 50.87 23.75
N LYS A 193 -7.47 51.94 23.78
CA LYS A 193 -6.16 51.96 23.11
C LYS A 193 -5.05 51.53 24.08
N ILE A 194 -4.38 50.42 23.78
CA ILE A 194 -3.24 49.93 24.57
C ILE A 194 -1.98 50.71 24.18
N VAL A 195 -1.38 51.43 25.14
CA VAL A 195 -0.04 52.00 24.99
C VAL A 195 1.00 50.97 25.45
N PRO A 196 2.07 50.70 24.66
CA PRO A 196 3.11 49.75 25.06
C PRO A 196 3.82 50.21 26.33
N VAL A 197 3.72 49.43 27.41
CA VAL A 197 4.49 49.67 28.63
C VAL A 197 5.88 49.07 28.42
N ARG A 198 6.89 49.94 28.30
CA ARG A 198 8.25 49.60 27.86
C ARG A 198 9.01 48.62 28.77
N ASN A 199 8.55 48.39 30.00
CA ASN A 199 9.25 47.52 30.96
C ASN A 199 8.26 46.80 31.89
N MET A 200 7.91 45.55 31.58
CA MET A 200 7.27 44.63 32.51
C MET A 200 8.17 43.37 32.63
N PRO A 201 8.50 42.92 33.85
CA PRO A 201 9.21 41.65 34.02
C PRO A 201 8.35 40.49 33.52
N GLN A 202 8.94 39.62 32.72
CA GLN A 202 8.27 38.44 32.13
C GLN A 202 7.77 37.51 33.25
N PRO A 203 6.49 37.11 33.30
CA PRO A 203 6.05 36.06 34.21
C PRO A 203 6.72 34.72 33.83
N PRO A 204 6.97 33.82 34.80
CA PRO A 204 7.55 32.51 34.51
C PRO A 204 6.59 31.75 33.59
N ALA A 205 7.06 31.39 32.41
CA ALA A 205 6.31 30.59 31.45
C ALA A 205 6.12 29.18 32.00
N ASN A 206 5.01 28.92 32.68
CA ASN A 206 4.61 27.56 33.00
C ASN A 206 4.01 26.94 31.72
N ILE A 207 4.88 26.43 30.86
CA ILE A 207 4.51 25.72 29.63
C ILE A 207 4.35 24.25 30.00
N GLU A 208 3.31 23.93 30.76
CA GLU A 208 2.78 22.58 30.71
C GLU A 208 2.17 22.44 29.32
N LYS A 209 2.73 21.54 28.49
CA LYS A 209 2.10 21.19 27.21
C LYS A 209 0.68 20.75 27.55
N PRO A 210 -0.37 21.44 27.10
CA PRO A 210 -1.71 20.88 27.24
C PRO A 210 -1.64 19.52 26.56
N ALA A 211 -2.20 18.49 27.21
CA ALA A 211 -2.41 17.21 26.56
C ALA A 211 -3.22 17.52 25.30
N SER A 212 -2.55 17.60 24.15
CA SER A 212 -3.17 17.99 22.91
C SER A 212 -4.17 16.92 22.58
N ASP A 213 -5.45 17.27 22.47
CA ASP A 213 -6.49 16.37 21.99
C ASP A 213 -6.13 15.94 20.57
N THR A 214 -5.41 14.82 20.46
CA THR A 214 -5.09 14.16 19.19
C THR A 214 -6.25 13.33 18.68
N SER A 215 -7.41 13.37 19.36
CA SER A 215 -8.64 12.67 18.95
C SER A 215 -9.03 12.96 17.50
N TYR A 216 -8.68 14.14 17.01
CA TYR A 216 -8.91 14.54 15.63
C TYR A 216 -8.06 13.76 14.60
N LEU A 217 -6.86 13.31 14.99
CA LEU A 217 -5.92 12.58 14.14
C LEU A 217 -6.16 11.05 14.16
N MET A 218 -7.20 10.61 14.85
CA MET A 218 -7.53 9.22 15.06
C MET A 218 -8.42 8.71 13.91
N THR A 219 -7.99 7.63 13.26
CA THR A 219 -8.70 7.00 12.15
C THR A 219 -8.68 5.48 12.31
N GLU A 220 -9.64 4.77 11.70
CA GLU A 220 -9.72 3.31 11.74
C GLU A 220 -8.41 2.63 11.30
N THR A 221 -7.74 3.18 10.30
CA THR A 221 -6.41 2.71 9.85
C THR A 221 -5.35 2.90 10.93
N LEU A 222 -5.35 4.04 11.62
CA LEU A 222 -4.42 4.30 12.72
C LEU A 222 -4.68 3.37 13.91
N ALA A 223 -5.96 3.10 14.22
CA ALA A 223 -6.36 2.14 15.24
C ALA A 223 -5.84 0.73 14.92
N LYS A 224 -6.00 0.26 13.67
CA LYS A 224 -5.41 -1.01 13.19
C LYS A 224 -3.89 -1.03 13.37
N VAL A 225 -3.19 0.03 12.98
CA VAL A 225 -1.71 0.15 13.14
C VAL A 225 -1.28 0.11 14.61
N TYR A 226 -2.00 0.77 15.51
CA TYR A 226 -1.67 0.72 16.94
C TYR A 226 -1.88 -0.67 17.54
N LEU A 227 -2.89 -1.39 17.08
CA LEU A 227 -3.15 -2.76 17.51
C LEU A 227 -2.02 -3.70 17.05
N GLU A 228 -1.58 -3.61 15.80
CA GLU A 228 -0.41 -4.36 15.30
C GLU A 228 0.87 -4.07 16.10
N GLN A 229 1.06 -2.81 16.53
CA GLN A 229 2.18 -2.40 17.36
C GLN A 229 2.03 -2.81 18.84
N LYS A 230 0.98 -3.55 19.21
CA LYS A 230 0.63 -3.92 20.59
C LYS A 230 0.41 -2.72 21.53
N LYS A 231 0.00 -1.58 20.97
CA LYS A 231 -0.33 -0.33 21.70
C LYS A 231 -1.83 -0.22 21.91
N TYR A 232 -2.39 -1.17 22.66
CA TYR A 232 -3.85 -1.31 22.84
C TYR A 232 -4.53 -0.05 23.37
N GLN A 233 -3.93 0.64 24.33
CA GLN A 233 -4.49 1.88 24.90
C GLN A 233 -4.66 2.98 23.85
N LYS A 234 -3.72 3.07 22.90
CA LYS A 234 -3.80 4.05 21.81
C LYS A 234 -4.77 3.60 20.71
N ALA A 235 -4.89 2.30 20.48
CA ALA A 235 -5.86 1.75 19.53
C ALA A 235 -7.31 1.97 19.99
N ILE A 236 -7.59 1.87 21.29
CA ILE A 236 -8.94 2.11 21.86
C ILE A 236 -9.33 3.59 21.76
N GLN A 237 -8.36 4.49 21.84
CA GLN A 237 -8.59 5.93 21.71
C GLN A 237 -8.67 6.38 20.24
N ALA A 238 -8.19 5.54 19.32
CA ALA A 238 -8.07 5.83 17.90
C ALA A 238 -9.38 5.55 17.12
#